data_AF-A0AAQ3K039-F1
#
_entry.id   AF-A0AAQ3K039-F1
#
_cell.length_a   1.000
_cell.length_b   1.000
_cell.length_c   1.000
_cell.angle_alpha   90.00
_cell.angle_beta   90.00
_cell.angle_gamma   90.00
#
_symmetry.space_group_name_H-M   'P 1'
#
loop_
_entity.id
_entity.type
_entity.pdbx_description
1 polymer ?
#
loop_
_entity_poly.entity_id
_entity_poly.type
_entity_poly.pdbx_seq_one_letter_code
_entity_poly.pdbx_strand_id
1 'polypeptide(L)'
;MAAPSISLGLLSDFAVSPKPSSALHLRVRCSFENLKGQRVAVVGLGASGRAAAKLALSRGASVVAIDKNEQLVPLEGDPQFSEYTDLKTILGYCDSKQLANTDRVVVSPGVPLWEYGLSSFLHSGKLVMSELDFAAEMLPQDMKIIAVIGTNGKSTVTSFSGQVAIILNLTSDHLERHKTMKNYAEIKCRLFSHMKHTKLAVLPVDNCNVARVGGYPGIKMDFKTKVTTFSFPTTGFVAHLQLGDLKALGAHNESNAAVAAFSVLGLDVGIDCEFIESTVGILSILPHRMQVVCTDADGITWVDDSKATNIESTLTGLKGFKEQKAVVLLGGLAKALNEQDTSGFEQLIDVLKHHKGVVTFGSSGAMIQKTLCDGGLRIPCVRAMNLEEAVHIAKSMATYG
;
A
#
# COMPACT_ATOMS: atom_id res chain seq x y z
N MET A 1 8.95 44.60 -51.24
CA MET A 1 8.78 44.19 -49.84
C MET A 1 8.70 42.67 -49.78
N ALA A 2 9.79 42.02 -49.37
CA ALA A 2 9.85 40.75 -48.66
C ALA A 2 11.31 40.58 -48.23
N ALA A 3 11.51 40.40 -46.93
CA ALA A 3 12.79 40.39 -46.22
C ALA A 3 13.48 38.99 -46.29
N PRO A 4 14.78 38.89 -45.94
CA PRO A 4 15.70 37.89 -46.51
C PRO A 4 15.77 36.55 -45.75
N SER A 5 16.18 35.53 -46.49
CA SER A 5 16.63 34.22 -46.02
C SER A 5 18.04 34.30 -45.40
N ILE A 6 18.25 33.64 -44.26
CA ILE A 6 19.58 33.48 -43.65
C ILE A 6 19.86 32.00 -43.40
N SER A 7 21.04 31.61 -43.90
CA SER A 7 21.70 30.32 -43.90
C SER A 7 22.05 29.80 -42.50
N LEU A 8 21.85 28.50 -42.24
CA LEU A 8 22.43 27.78 -41.11
C LEU A 8 23.87 27.39 -41.45
N GLY A 9 24.82 28.14 -40.89
CA GLY A 9 26.24 27.78 -40.87
C GLY A 9 26.54 26.78 -39.77
N LEU A 10 27.06 25.62 -40.16
CA LEU A 10 27.78 24.67 -39.30
C LEU A 10 29.02 25.35 -38.70
N LEU A 11 29.13 25.36 -37.37
CA LEU A 11 30.42 25.49 -36.68
C LEU A 11 30.48 24.43 -35.59
N SER A 12 31.23 23.38 -35.93
CA SER A 12 31.98 22.54 -35.02
C SER A 12 32.92 23.40 -34.17
N ASP A 13 33.11 22.98 -32.91
CA ASP A 13 34.29 23.16 -32.05
C ASP A 13 33.92 23.68 -30.66
N PHE A 14 33.69 22.74 -29.74
CA PHE A 14 34.06 22.95 -28.34
C PHE A 14 34.88 21.77 -27.85
N ALA A 15 36.18 22.03 -27.78
CA ALA A 15 37.20 21.15 -27.24
C ALA A 15 36.96 20.88 -25.74
N VAL A 16 37.17 19.62 -25.38
CA VAL A 16 37.29 19.17 -24.00
C VAL A 16 38.62 19.69 -23.42
N SER A 17 38.57 20.33 -22.26
CA SER A 17 39.73 20.56 -21.40
C SER A 17 39.42 20.12 -19.95
N PRO A 18 40.32 19.39 -19.26
CA PRO A 18 40.05 18.83 -17.95
C PRO A 18 40.40 19.80 -16.79
N LYS A 19 39.43 19.92 -15.85
CA LYS A 19 39.47 20.20 -14.39
C LYS A 19 40.78 20.73 -13.74
N PRO A 20 40.70 21.63 -12.73
CA PRO A 20 40.27 21.19 -11.39
C PRO A 20 39.46 22.15 -10.50
N SER A 21 38.75 21.51 -9.57
CA SER A 21 38.33 21.99 -8.24
C SER A 21 37.64 23.35 -8.10
N SER A 22 36.31 23.33 -8.14
CA SER A 22 35.50 24.00 -7.14
C SER A 22 34.28 23.11 -6.87
N ALA A 23 34.14 22.64 -5.63
CA ALA A 23 32.91 22.00 -5.21
C ALA A 23 31.82 23.08 -5.27
N LEU A 24 31.02 23.07 -6.33
CA LEU A 24 29.84 23.91 -6.46
C LEU A 24 28.88 23.47 -5.34
N HIS A 25 28.98 24.13 -4.20
CA HIS A 25 28.03 23.96 -3.11
C HIS A 25 26.72 24.57 -3.57
N LEU A 26 25.88 23.77 -4.21
CA LEU A 26 24.45 24.03 -4.35
C LEU A 26 23.87 24.11 -2.93
N ARG A 27 23.93 25.30 -2.33
CA ARG A 27 23.07 25.62 -1.18
C ARG A 27 21.66 25.77 -1.73
N VAL A 28 20.96 24.65 -1.83
CA VAL A 28 19.50 24.66 -1.86
C VAL A 28 19.08 25.30 -0.55
N ARG A 29 18.71 26.58 -0.59
CA ARG A 29 17.99 27.23 0.51
C ARG A 29 16.58 26.65 0.50
N CYS A 30 16.42 25.40 0.97
CA CYS A 30 15.17 25.01 1.59
C CYS A 30 15.12 25.82 2.88
N SER A 31 14.32 26.88 2.93
CA SER A 31 13.95 27.47 4.22
C SER A 31 13.26 26.36 5.00
N PHE A 32 13.97 25.78 5.97
CA PHE A 32 13.44 24.64 6.73
C PHE A 32 12.25 25.05 7.60
N GLU A 33 12.09 26.33 7.94
CA GLU A 33 11.05 26.83 8.86
C GLU A 33 9.74 27.25 8.17
N ASN A 34 9.16 26.42 7.30
CA ASN A 34 7.92 26.80 6.58
C ASN A 34 6.64 26.73 7.44
N LEU A 35 6.71 26.27 8.70
CA LEU A 35 5.60 26.23 9.65
C LEU A 35 5.86 27.12 10.88
N LYS A 36 6.84 28.03 10.83
CA LYS A 36 7.17 28.91 11.95
C LYS A 36 5.94 29.69 12.43
N GLY A 37 5.71 29.64 13.73
CA GLY A 37 4.58 30.33 14.37
C GLY A 37 3.23 29.61 14.25
N GLN A 38 3.16 28.48 13.55
CA GLN A 38 1.97 27.64 13.52
C GLN A 38 1.98 26.65 14.70
N ARG A 39 0.77 26.28 15.14
CA ARG A 39 0.54 25.21 16.11
C ARG A 39 -0.14 24.02 15.43
N VAL A 40 0.53 22.89 15.43
CA VAL A 40 0.08 21.63 14.82
C VAL A 40 -0.31 20.65 15.92
N ALA A 41 -1.56 20.19 15.91
CA ALA A 41 -1.97 19.04 16.70
C ALA A 41 -1.65 17.75 15.94
N VAL A 42 -1.09 16.76 16.62
CA VAL A 42 -0.87 15.41 16.06
C VAL A 42 -1.62 14.40 16.92
N VAL A 43 -2.60 13.71 16.32
CA VAL A 43 -3.50 12.78 17.02
C VAL A 43 -3.16 11.33 16.66
N GLY A 44 -2.84 10.54 17.69
CA GLY A 44 -2.33 9.17 17.64
C GLY A 44 -0.82 9.14 17.45
N LEU A 45 -0.08 8.58 18.41
CA LEU A 45 1.39 8.61 18.54
C LEU A 45 2.06 7.26 18.27
N GLY A 46 1.47 6.47 17.37
CA GLY A 46 2.18 5.36 16.72
C GLY A 46 3.29 5.86 15.78
N ALA A 47 3.83 4.98 14.93
CA ALA A 47 4.94 5.32 14.04
C ALA A 47 4.67 6.56 13.16
N SER A 48 3.51 6.62 12.48
CA SER A 48 3.14 7.76 11.62
C SER A 48 3.00 9.07 12.41
N GLY A 49 2.30 9.08 13.55
CA GLY A 49 2.13 10.29 14.34
C GLY A 49 3.44 10.86 14.86
N ARG A 50 4.35 9.99 15.31
CA ARG A 50 5.69 10.42 15.76
C ARG A 50 6.49 11.03 14.61
N ALA A 51 6.40 10.45 13.41
CA ALA A 51 7.02 11.04 12.21
C ALA A 51 6.41 12.40 11.84
N ALA A 52 5.08 12.53 11.90
CA ALA A 52 4.39 13.81 11.64
C ALA A 52 4.77 14.90 12.66
N ALA A 53 4.83 14.54 13.95
CA ALA A 53 5.26 15.46 15.01
C ALA A 53 6.69 15.94 14.77
N LYS A 54 7.61 15.02 14.46
CA LYS A 54 9.00 15.36 14.17
C LYS A 54 9.12 16.23 12.91
N LEU A 55 8.37 15.92 11.86
CA LEU A 55 8.32 16.74 10.66
C LEU A 55 7.85 18.16 10.98
N ALA A 56 6.73 18.32 11.70
CA ALA A 56 6.21 19.64 12.08
C ALA A 56 7.22 20.46 12.90
N LEU A 57 7.84 19.85 13.91
CA LEU A 57 8.87 20.48 14.73
C LEU A 57 10.10 20.90 13.91
N SER A 58 10.59 20.01 13.03
CA SER A 58 11.70 20.31 12.13
C SER A 58 11.40 21.45 11.15
N ARG A 59 10.10 21.75 10.95
CA ARG A 59 9.60 22.85 10.14
C ARG A 59 9.28 24.13 10.95
N GLY A 60 9.63 24.15 12.23
CA GLY A 60 9.48 25.31 13.12
C GLY A 60 8.09 25.48 13.73
N ALA A 61 7.21 24.48 13.62
CA ALA A 61 5.91 24.53 14.28
C ALA A 61 6.02 24.23 15.78
N SER A 62 5.06 24.73 16.55
CA SER A 62 4.77 24.18 17.88
C SER A 62 3.84 22.98 17.76
N VAL A 63 4.13 21.89 18.47
CA VAL A 63 3.37 20.63 18.37
C VAL A 63 2.64 20.29 19.66
N VAL A 64 1.37 19.94 19.52
CA VAL A 64 0.58 19.28 20.57
C VAL A 64 0.34 17.84 20.15
N ALA A 65 1.08 16.91 20.74
CA ALA A 65 1.02 15.47 20.49
C ALA A 65 -0.03 14.83 21.41
N ILE A 66 -0.96 14.03 20.87
CA ILE A 66 -2.11 13.52 21.61
C ILE A 66 -2.27 12.03 21.35
N ASP A 67 -2.43 11.22 22.40
CA ASP A 67 -2.83 9.81 22.30
C ASP A 67 -3.74 9.40 23.46
N LYS A 68 -4.67 8.47 23.24
CA LYS A 68 -5.51 7.91 24.31
C LYS A 68 -4.77 6.92 25.21
N ASN A 69 -3.68 6.36 24.75
CA ASN A 69 -2.92 5.39 25.52
C ASN A 69 -2.06 6.10 26.59
N GLU A 70 -2.53 6.04 27.84
CA GLU A 70 -1.84 6.59 29.02
C GLU A 70 -0.49 5.92 29.32
N GLN A 71 -0.26 4.73 28.78
CA GLN A 71 0.98 3.96 29.02
C GLN A 71 2.12 4.34 28.05
N LEU A 72 1.87 5.24 27.10
CA LEU A 72 2.92 5.70 26.20
C LEU A 72 3.93 6.59 26.93
N VAL A 73 5.17 6.58 26.45
CA VAL A 73 6.16 7.57 26.86
C VAL A 73 5.85 8.88 26.14
N PRO A 74 5.69 10.01 26.86
CA PRO A 74 5.57 11.33 26.27
C PRO A 74 6.72 11.61 25.29
N LEU A 75 6.44 12.30 24.19
CA LEU A 75 7.48 12.56 23.18
C LEU A 75 8.65 13.38 23.74
N GLU A 76 8.41 14.23 24.73
CA GLU A 76 9.44 14.99 25.45
C GLU A 76 10.45 14.09 26.19
N GLY A 77 10.04 12.87 26.56
CA GLY A 77 10.90 11.87 27.18
C GLY A 77 11.70 11.04 26.19
N ASP A 78 11.49 11.25 24.89
CA ASP A 78 12.15 10.48 23.84
C ASP A 78 13.40 11.20 23.30
N PRO A 79 14.57 10.52 23.23
CA PRO A 79 15.81 11.12 22.74
C PRO A 79 15.72 11.69 21.31
N GLN A 80 14.79 11.20 20.48
CA GLN A 80 14.60 11.73 19.12
C GLN A 80 13.95 13.10 19.07
N PHE A 81 13.42 13.58 20.21
CA PHE A 81 12.70 14.84 20.32
C PHE A 81 13.36 15.81 21.32
N SER A 82 14.47 15.42 21.97
CA SER A 82 15.11 16.21 23.03
C SER A 82 15.61 17.59 22.59
N GLU A 83 15.80 17.79 21.29
CA GLU A 83 16.22 19.08 20.70
C GLU A 83 15.07 20.09 20.53
N TYR A 84 13.82 19.65 20.67
CA TYR A 84 12.64 20.49 20.42
C TYR A 84 12.00 20.95 21.73
N THR A 85 11.91 22.28 21.91
CA THR A 85 11.28 22.90 23.09
C THR A 85 9.80 23.21 22.88
N ASP A 86 9.35 23.33 21.62
CA ASP A 86 7.97 23.68 21.27
C ASP A 86 7.08 22.44 21.12
N LEU A 87 7.17 21.51 22.05
CA LEU A 87 6.46 20.23 22.05
C LEU A 87 5.72 20.03 23.38
N LYS A 88 4.45 19.61 23.28
CA LYS A 88 3.65 19.17 24.42
C LYS A 88 2.92 17.87 24.11
N THR A 89 3.07 16.84 24.94
CA THR A 89 2.32 15.59 24.83
C THR A 89 1.15 15.54 25.82
N ILE A 90 0.02 15.02 25.37
CA ILE A 90 -1.20 14.78 26.16
C ILE A 90 -1.57 13.32 25.97
N LEU A 91 -1.57 12.55 27.06
CA LEU A 91 -1.93 11.14 27.06
C LEU A 91 -3.23 10.92 27.85
N GLY A 92 -4.03 9.94 27.41
CA GLY A 92 -5.30 9.59 28.05
C GLY A 92 -6.48 10.41 27.56
N TYR A 93 -7.22 11.02 28.49
CA TYR A 93 -8.42 11.78 28.15
C TYR A 93 -8.09 13.03 27.34
N CYS A 94 -8.67 13.11 26.13
CA CYS A 94 -8.56 14.24 25.23
C CYS A 94 -9.94 14.82 24.92
N ASP A 95 -10.07 16.14 25.04
CA ASP A 95 -11.26 16.90 24.63
C ASP A 95 -10.90 17.91 23.52
N SER A 96 -11.89 18.22 22.70
CA SER A 96 -11.88 19.24 21.66
C SER A 96 -11.24 20.56 22.10
N LYS A 97 -11.39 20.99 23.35
CA LYS A 97 -10.75 22.23 23.86
C LYS A 97 -9.22 22.24 23.68
N GLN A 98 -8.56 21.10 23.77
CA GLN A 98 -7.10 20.99 23.60
C GLN A 98 -6.67 21.16 22.15
N LEU A 99 -7.58 20.90 21.20
CA LEU A 99 -7.40 21.11 19.76
C LEU A 99 -7.90 22.49 19.30
N ALA A 100 -8.61 23.24 20.15
CA ALA A 100 -9.24 24.51 19.78
C ALA A 100 -8.23 25.61 19.41
N ASN A 101 -7.00 25.55 19.91
CA ASN A 101 -5.97 26.57 19.67
C ASN A 101 -4.90 26.16 18.64
N THR A 102 -5.15 25.11 17.85
CA THR A 102 -4.24 24.69 16.78
C THR A 102 -4.71 25.17 15.41
N ASP A 103 -3.76 25.49 14.55
CA ASP A 103 -3.99 25.90 13.16
C ASP A 103 -4.32 24.69 12.27
N ARG A 104 -3.69 23.55 12.59
CA ARG A 104 -3.79 22.32 11.82
C ARG A 104 -3.90 21.11 12.75
N VAL A 105 -4.58 20.06 12.29
CA VAL A 105 -4.71 18.78 12.99
C VAL A 105 -4.30 17.66 12.05
N VAL A 106 -3.23 16.96 12.39
CA VAL A 106 -2.72 15.80 11.66
C VAL A 106 -3.18 14.54 12.38
N VAL A 107 -3.86 13.65 11.67
CA VAL A 107 -4.49 12.46 12.23
C VAL A 107 -3.79 11.21 11.72
N SER A 108 -3.32 10.36 12.64
CA SER A 108 -2.68 9.10 12.30
C SER A 108 -3.64 8.12 11.60
N PRO A 109 -3.16 7.29 10.66
CA PRO A 109 -3.99 6.38 9.88
C PRO A 109 -4.78 5.35 10.66
N GLY A 110 -4.59 5.14 11.97
CA GLY A 110 -5.39 4.23 12.80
C GLY A 110 -6.48 4.91 13.63
N VAL A 111 -6.46 6.24 13.72
CA VAL A 111 -7.39 7.00 14.57
C VAL A 111 -8.75 7.12 13.88
N PRO A 112 -9.86 6.76 14.52
CA PRO A 112 -11.19 7.01 13.98
C PRO A 112 -11.58 8.49 14.06
N LEU A 113 -12.19 9.03 12.99
CA LEU A 113 -12.54 10.46 12.90
C LEU A 113 -13.70 10.90 13.83
N TRP A 114 -14.43 9.95 14.42
CA TRP A 114 -15.46 10.24 15.43
C TRP A 114 -14.87 10.32 16.85
N GLU A 115 -13.59 10.03 17.04
CA GLU A 115 -12.91 10.16 18.31
C GLU A 115 -12.24 11.53 18.46
N TYR A 116 -11.79 11.86 19.67
CA TYR A 116 -11.03 13.10 19.98
C TYR A 116 -11.78 14.41 19.67
N GLY A 117 -13.10 14.35 19.47
CA GLY A 117 -13.89 15.52 19.03
C GLY A 117 -13.54 15.98 17.61
N LEU A 118 -12.88 15.16 16.78
CA LEU A 118 -12.48 15.55 15.42
C LEU A 118 -13.67 15.89 14.52
N SER A 119 -14.84 15.30 14.80
CA SER A 119 -16.08 15.60 14.07
C SER A 119 -16.48 17.07 14.18
N SER A 120 -16.37 17.72 15.35
CA SER A 120 -16.68 19.16 15.46
C SER A 120 -15.67 20.03 14.71
N PHE A 121 -14.42 19.58 14.58
CA PHE A 121 -13.39 20.33 13.86
C PHE A 121 -13.59 20.34 12.36
N LEU A 122 -14.01 19.21 11.78
CA LEU A 122 -14.36 19.11 10.36
C LEU A 122 -15.46 20.12 9.96
N HIS A 123 -16.40 20.41 10.86
CA HIS A 123 -17.48 21.39 10.62
C HIS A 123 -17.05 22.85 10.87
N SER A 124 -16.00 23.07 11.65
CA SER A 124 -15.51 24.42 12.01
C SER A 124 -14.56 25.04 10.97
N GLY A 125 -14.28 24.34 9.87
CA GLY A 125 -13.33 24.80 8.84
C GLY A 125 -11.85 24.66 9.22
N LYS A 126 -11.54 24.02 10.36
CA LYS A 126 -10.16 23.69 10.72
C LYS A 126 -9.57 22.68 9.76
N LEU A 127 -8.27 22.84 9.45
CA LEU A 127 -7.56 21.95 8.56
C LEU A 127 -7.22 20.64 9.28
N VAL A 128 -8.10 19.65 9.13
CA VAL A 128 -7.88 18.27 9.60
C VAL A 128 -7.41 17.44 8.41
N MET A 129 -6.24 16.80 8.54
CA MET A 129 -5.56 16.11 7.45
C MET A 129 -4.89 14.83 7.93
N SER A 130 -4.59 13.92 7.00
CA SER A 130 -3.79 12.73 7.31
C SER A 130 -2.31 13.07 7.43
N GLU A 131 -1.53 12.19 8.04
CA GLU A 131 -0.06 12.30 8.05
C GLU A 131 0.53 12.33 6.63
N LEU A 132 -0.03 11.59 5.68
CA LEU A 132 0.42 11.59 4.29
C LEU A 132 0.11 12.92 3.58
N ASP A 133 -1.07 13.50 3.79
CA ASP A 133 -1.41 14.82 3.25
C ASP A 133 -0.46 15.89 3.81
N PHE A 134 -0.19 15.80 5.12
CA PHE A 134 0.76 16.69 5.78
C PHE A 134 2.17 16.54 5.19
N ALA A 135 2.66 15.30 5.00
CA ALA A 135 3.93 15.05 4.36
C ALA A 135 3.97 15.60 2.92
N ALA A 136 2.92 15.37 2.12
CA ALA A 136 2.82 15.84 0.74
C ALA A 136 2.92 17.38 0.63
N GLU A 137 2.28 18.12 1.53
CA GLU A 137 2.41 19.59 1.56
C GLU A 137 3.82 20.08 1.90
N MET A 138 4.60 19.27 2.62
CA MET A 138 5.95 19.60 3.06
C MET A 138 7.04 19.24 2.04
N LEU A 139 6.69 18.49 1.00
CA LEU A 139 7.61 18.06 -0.05
C LEU A 139 7.80 19.17 -1.11
N PRO A 140 8.99 19.24 -1.76
CA PRO A 140 9.20 20.16 -2.88
C PRO A 140 8.18 19.96 -3.99
N GLN A 141 7.70 21.04 -4.61
CA GLN A 141 6.65 21.00 -5.62
C GLN A 141 7.07 20.31 -6.94
N ASP A 142 8.38 20.27 -7.20
CA ASP A 142 9.00 19.56 -8.32
C ASP A 142 9.30 18.09 -7.99
N MET A 143 9.13 17.67 -6.73
CA MET A 143 9.31 16.29 -6.34
C MET A 143 8.12 15.47 -6.84
N LYS A 144 8.42 14.56 -7.76
CA LYS A 144 7.42 13.65 -8.30
C LYS A 144 7.13 12.54 -7.28
N ILE A 145 5.85 12.19 -7.08
CA ILE A 145 5.37 11.26 -6.03
C ILE A 145 4.68 10.04 -6.64
N ILE A 146 4.89 8.86 -6.03
CA ILE A 146 4.09 7.64 -6.25
C ILE A 146 3.07 7.51 -5.13
N ALA A 147 1.83 7.22 -5.46
CA ALA A 147 0.84 6.83 -4.48
C ALA A 147 0.15 5.53 -4.89
N VAL A 148 0.57 4.41 -4.31
CA VAL A 148 -0.08 3.11 -4.55
C VAL A 148 -1.08 2.83 -3.43
N ILE A 149 -2.36 2.68 -3.80
CA ILE A 149 -3.43 2.28 -2.88
C ILE A 149 -4.17 1.06 -3.45
N GLY A 150 -4.96 0.40 -2.60
CA GLY A 150 -5.69 -0.82 -2.96
C GLY A 150 -6.06 -1.65 -1.73
N THR A 151 -6.80 -2.74 -1.91
CA THR A 151 -7.03 -3.72 -0.83
C THR A 151 -5.87 -4.71 -0.76
N ASN A 152 -5.43 -5.24 -1.90
CA ASN A 152 -4.37 -6.24 -2.04
C ASN A 152 -3.31 -5.78 -3.05
N GLY A 153 -2.11 -6.36 -3.00
CA GLY A 153 -1.01 -6.05 -3.94
C GLY A 153 -0.29 -4.72 -3.71
N LYS A 154 -0.76 -3.85 -2.81
CA LYS A 154 -0.19 -2.51 -2.55
C LYS A 154 1.33 -2.52 -2.38
N SER A 155 1.84 -3.23 -1.38
CA SER A 155 3.27 -3.27 -1.06
C SER A 155 4.08 -3.81 -2.23
N THR A 156 3.56 -4.85 -2.92
CA THR A 156 4.19 -5.45 -4.08
C THR A 156 4.38 -4.43 -5.20
N VAL A 157 3.32 -3.68 -5.52
CA VAL A 157 3.40 -2.66 -6.57
C VAL A 157 4.23 -1.47 -6.14
N THR A 158 4.14 -1.01 -4.88
CA THR A 158 5.03 0.06 -4.37
C THR A 158 6.51 -0.30 -4.52
N SER A 159 6.88 -1.57 -4.27
CA SER A 159 8.26 -2.04 -4.47
C SER A 159 8.70 -2.08 -5.94
N PHE A 160 7.75 -2.21 -6.87
CA PHE A 160 8.02 -2.36 -8.30
C PHE A 160 7.84 -1.05 -9.09
N SER A 161 7.20 -0.03 -8.52
CA SER A 161 6.76 1.16 -9.26
C SER A 161 7.64 2.39 -9.07
N GLY A 162 7.65 3.23 -10.11
CA GLY A 162 7.97 4.67 -10.13
C GLY A 162 6.69 5.54 -10.12
N GLN A 163 6.82 6.87 -9.96
CA GLN A 163 5.78 7.93 -9.72
C GLN A 163 4.36 7.80 -10.35
N VAL A 164 3.41 7.04 -9.80
CA VAL A 164 2.01 7.01 -10.29
C VAL A 164 0.99 6.84 -9.14
N ALA A 165 -0.23 7.34 -9.34
CA ALA A 165 -1.38 7.04 -8.48
C ALA A 165 -2.14 5.80 -8.99
N ILE A 166 -2.19 4.72 -8.20
CA ILE A 166 -2.74 3.42 -8.63
C ILE A 166 -3.74 2.92 -7.60
N ILE A 167 -4.94 2.50 -8.01
CA ILE A 167 -5.82 1.66 -7.19
C ILE A 167 -5.83 0.25 -7.77
N LEU A 168 -5.16 -0.69 -7.09
CA LEU A 168 -5.00 -2.06 -7.62
C LEU A 168 -6.27 -2.89 -7.60
N ASN A 169 -7.09 -2.72 -6.57
CA ASN A 169 -8.35 -3.40 -6.33
C ASN A 169 -9.10 -2.76 -5.17
N LEU A 170 -10.42 -2.88 -5.23
CA LEU A 170 -11.37 -2.47 -4.20
C LEU A 170 -12.21 -3.68 -3.81
N THR A 171 -11.79 -4.37 -2.75
CA THR A 171 -12.55 -5.46 -2.13
C THR A 171 -12.73 -5.19 -0.65
N SER A 172 -13.73 -5.82 -0.03
CA SER A 172 -14.10 -5.62 1.37
C SER A 172 -12.92 -5.85 2.30
N ASP A 173 -12.52 -4.79 2.99
CA ASP A 173 -11.52 -4.79 4.05
C ASP A 173 -11.77 -3.57 4.94
N HIS A 174 -11.44 -3.70 6.21
CA HIS A 174 -11.57 -2.62 7.19
C HIS A 174 -12.97 -2.00 7.35
N LEU A 175 -14.04 -2.74 7.04
CA LEU A 175 -15.42 -2.26 7.15
C LEU A 175 -15.85 -1.95 8.59
N GLU A 176 -15.22 -2.56 9.59
CA GLU A 176 -15.40 -2.21 11.01
C GLU A 176 -15.17 -0.70 11.25
N ARG A 177 -14.23 -0.13 10.48
CA ARG A 177 -13.86 1.28 10.53
C ARG A 177 -14.59 2.12 9.50
N HIS A 178 -14.68 1.65 8.26
CA HIS A 178 -15.24 2.43 7.15
C HIS A 178 -16.77 2.34 7.04
N LYS A 179 -17.39 1.42 7.77
CA LYS A 179 -18.83 1.12 7.85
C LYS A 179 -19.40 0.51 6.57
N THR A 180 -19.20 1.13 5.42
CA THR A 180 -19.72 0.67 4.13
C THR A 180 -18.64 0.58 3.06
N MET A 181 -18.83 -0.29 2.07
CA MET A 181 -17.95 -0.39 0.90
C MET A 181 -17.89 0.92 0.10
N LYS A 182 -19.00 1.67 0.06
CA LYS A 182 -19.05 2.99 -0.57
C LYS A 182 -18.08 3.97 0.10
N ASN A 183 -18.14 4.09 1.42
CA ASN A 183 -17.22 4.96 2.18
C ASN A 183 -15.76 4.53 2.00
N TYR A 184 -15.50 3.23 2.04
CA TYR A 184 -14.16 2.67 1.81
C TYR A 184 -13.60 3.03 0.43
N ALA A 185 -14.41 2.85 -0.62
CA ALA A 185 -14.06 3.21 -1.99
C ALA A 185 -13.86 4.73 -2.15
N GLU A 186 -14.78 5.56 -1.64
CA GLU A 186 -14.68 7.02 -1.70
C GLU A 186 -13.39 7.54 -1.05
N ILE A 187 -13.02 7.02 0.13
CA ILE A 187 -11.78 7.40 0.81
C ILE A 187 -10.55 7.06 -0.04
N LYS A 188 -10.51 5.91 -0.70
CA LYS A 188 -9.38 5.55 -1.58
C LYS A 188 -9.36 6.38 -2.87
N CYS A 189 -10.53 6.76 -3.38
CA CYS A 189 -10.66 7.58 -4.57
C CYS A 189 -10.30 9.06 -4.33
N ARG A 190 -10.27 9.53 -3.07
CA ARG A 190 -9.70 10.85 -2.73
C ARG A 190 -8.26 11.01 -3.16
N LEU A 191 -7.54 9.91 -3.40
CA LEU A 191 -6.21 9.97 -4.01
C LEU A 191 -6.21 10.77 -5.32
N PHE A 192 -7.29 10.66 -6.11
CA PHE A 192 -7.40 11.33 -7.40
C PHE A 192 -7.82 12.81 -7.29
N SER A 193 -8.41 13.24 -6.16
CA SER A 193 -8.97 14.60 -6.06
C SER A 193 -7.91 15.71 -6.03
N HIS A 194 -6.64 15.36 -5.79
CA HIS A 194 -5.52 16.30 -5.74
C HIS A 194 -4.58 16.18 -6.94
N MET A 195 -4.86 15.29 -7.90
CA MET A 195 -4.07 15.17 -9.13
C MET A 195 -4.37 16.35 -10.07
N LYS A 196 -3.36 17.12 -10.42
CA LYS A 196 -3.41 18.15 -11.48
C LYS A 196 -2.59 17.67 -12.67
N HIS A 197 -3.13 17.81 -13.89
CA HIS A 197 -2.47 17.37 -15.14
C HIS A 197 -2.09 15.88 -15.17
N THR A 198 -3.08 14.99 -15.14
CA THR A 198 -2.91 13.52 -15.11
C THR A 198 -2.23 12.96 -16.37
N LYS A 199 -1.22 12.07 -16.20
CA LYS A 199 -0.82 11.12 -17.25
C LYS A 199 -1.43 9.72 -17.10
N LEU A 200 -1.82 9.23 -15.91
CA LEU A 200 -2.38 7.87 -15.79
C LEU A 200 -3.12 7.58 -14.47
N ALA A 201 -4.27 6.90 -14.56
CA ALA A 201 -4.98 6.25 -13.45
C ALA A 201 -5.33 4.82 -13.88
N VAL A 202 -5.08 3.82 -13.02
CA VAL A 202 -5.38 2.41 -13.27
C VAL A 202 -6.43 1.93 -12.28
N LEU A 203 -7.50 1.34 -12.79
CA LEU A 203 -8.61 0.78 -12.02
C LEU A 203 -8.92 -0.62 -12.59
N PRO A 204 -9.11 -1.65 -11.75
CA PRO A 204 -9.61 -2.93 -12.22
C PRO A 204 -11.09 -2.82 -12.59
N VAL A 205 -11.47 -3.55 -13.64
CA VAL A 205 -12.75 -3.36 -14.35
C VAL A 205 -13.95 -3.97 -13.63
N ASP A 206 -13.77 -4.80 -12.60
CA ASP A 206 -14.85 -5.75 -12.29
C ASP A 206 -15.65 -5.56 -11.00
N ASN A 207 -15.32 -4.65 -10.08
CA ASN A 207 -16.22 -4.40 -8.94
C ASN A 207 -16.10 -2.99 -8.34
N CYS A 208 -17.25 -2.33 -8.19
CA CYS A 208 -17.52 -1.00 -7.66
C CYS A 208 -17.36 0.19 -8.63
N ASN A 209 -18.51 0.63 -9.15
CA ASN A 209 -18.76 1.99 -9.61
C ASN A 209 -18.41 3.00 -8.49
N VAL A 210 -17.24 3.62 -8.53
CA VAL A 210 -16.98 5.05 -8.28
C VAL A 210 -15.49 5.31 -8.57
N ALA A 211 -15.28 6.26 -9.49
CA ALA A 211 -14.05 6.90 -9.98
C ALA A 211 -13.61 6.46 -11.37
N ARG A 212 -14.32 6.93 -12.41
CA ARG A 212 -13.85 6.92 -13.80
C ARG A 212 -12.96 8.15 -14.04
N VAL A 213 -11.70 7.94 -14.42
CA VAL A 213 -10.94 8.87 -15.26
C VAL A 213 -10.23 8.05 -16.34
N GLY A 214 -10.78 8.10 -17.57
CA GLY A 214 -10.23 7.44 -18.77
C GLY A 214 -10.61 5.96 -18.91
N GLY A 215 -11.07 5.54 -20.09
CA GLY A 215 -11.46 4.15 -20.36
C GLY A 215 -10.30 3.17 -20.25
N TYR A 216 -10.63 1.90 -19.94
CA TYR A 216 -9.78 0.68 -19.88
C TYR A 216 -8.27 0.91 -19.70
N PRO A 217 -7.64 0.45 -18.59
CA PRO A 217 -6.21 0.59 -18.44
C PRO A 217 -5.60 -0.26 -19.55
N GLY A 218 -4.83 0.34 -20.46
CA GLY A 218 -4.26 -0.41 -21.57
C GLY A 218 -3.18 -1.34 -21.05
N ILE A 219 -3.58 -2.44 -20.41
CA ILE A 219 -2.76 -3.54 -19.96
C ILE A 219 -3.55 -4.79 -20.35
N LYS A 220 -3.00 -5.57 -21.29
CA LYS A 220 -3.52 -6.88 -21.69
C LYS A 220 -2.43 -7.91 -21.49
N MET A 221 -2.69 -8.90 -20.65
CA MET A 221 -1.70 -9.92 -20.34
C MET A 221 -2.12 -11.27 -20.90
N ASP A 222 -1.21 -11.93 -21.61
CA ASP A 222 -1.34 -13.32 -22.00
C ASP A 222 -0.58 -14.19 -21.00
N PHE A 223 -1.32 -14.86 -20.12
CA PHE A 223 -0.76 -15.73 -19.07
C PHE A 223 -0.04 -16.98 -19.61
N LYS A 224 -0.27 -17.37 -20.87
CA LYS A 224 0.42 -18.53 -21.47
C LYS A 224 1.81 -18.14 -21.97
N THR A 225 1.89 -17.02 -22.69
CA THR A 225 3.15 -16.53 -23.28
C THR A 225 3.93 -15.62 -22.34
N LYS A 226 3.29 -15.16 -21.25
CA LYS A 226 3.79 -14.17 -20.28
C LYS A 226 4.14 -12.81 -20.91
N VAL A 227 3.55 -12.51 -22.06
CA VAL A 227 3.66 -11.21 -22.72
C VAL A 227 2.54 -10.30 -22.20
N THR A 228 2.93 -9.09 -21.78
CA THR A 228 1.98 -8.02 -21.47
C THR A 228 2.04 -6.94 -22.54
N THR A 229 0.88 -6.52 -23.03
CA THR A 229 0.72 -5.39 -23.95
C THR A 229 0.19 -4.20 -23.19
N PHE A 230 0.91 -3.09 -23.27
CA PHE A 230 0.56 -1.81 -22.72
C PHE A 230 0.00 -0.88 -23.80
N SER A 231 -1.04 -0.12 -23.52
CA SER A 231 -1.62 0.90 -24.40
C SER A 231 -1.86 2.16 -23.59
N PHE A 232 -1.28 3.28 -24.02
CA PHE A 232 -1.38 4.55 -23.33
C PHE A 232 -2.39 5.44 -24.06
N PRO A 233 -3.63 5.61 -23.57
CA PRO A 233 -4.69 6.28 -24.33
C PRO A 233 -4.38 7.75 -24.64
N THR A 234 -3.58 8.40 -23.79
CA THR A 234 -3.19 9.82 -23.91
C THR A 234 -2.15 10.07 -24.99
N THR A 235 -1.30 9.09 -25.29
CA THR A 235 -0.20 9.21 -26.27
C THR A 235 -0.39 8.32 -27.49
N GLY A 236 -1.31 7.36 -27.44
CA GLY A 236 -1.46 6.31 -28.47
C GLY A 236 -0.31 5.31 -28.50
N PHE A 237 0.66 5.43 -27.59
CA PHE A 237 1.81 4.54 -27.52
C PHE A 237 1.38 3.13 -27.10
N VAL A 238 1.94 2.12 -27.77
CA VAL A 238 1.76 0.71 -27.44
C VAL A 238 3.12 0.11 -27.17
N ALA A 239 3.24 -0.58 -26.05
CA ALA A 239 4.46 -1.27 -25.64
C ALA A 239 4.16 -2.74 -25.36
N HIS A 240 5.16 -3.59 -25.55
CA HIS A 240 5.10 -4.99 -25.17
C HIS A 240 6.20 -5.26 -24.13
N LEU A 241 5.91 -6.13 -23.18
CA LEU A 241 6.83 -6.47 -22.10
C LEU A 241 6.76 -7.96 -21.80
N GLN A 242 7.90 -8.63 -21.82
CA GLN A 242 8.01 -10.03 -21.44
C GLN A 242 8.26 -10.17 -19.94
N LEU A 243 7.31 -10.80 -19.23
CA LEU A 243 7.40 -11.08 -17.79
C LEU A 243 7.81 -12.54 -17.49
N GLY A 244 8.37 -13.23 -18.49
CA GLY A 244 8.77 -14.64 -18.42
C GLY A 244 9.73 -14.97 -17.28
N ASP A 245 10.65 -14.06 -16.99
CA ASP A 245 11.74 -14.24 -16.03
C ASP A 245 11.36 -13.89 -14.58
N LEU A 246 10.10 -13.48 -14.34
CA LEU A 246 9.64 -13.11 -13.01
C LEU A 246 9.66 -14.33 -12.08
N LYS A 247 10.50 -14.28 -11.05
CA LYS A 247 10.66 -15.33 -10.02
C LYS A 247 9.56 -15.27 -8.94
N ALA A 248 8.32 -15.01 -9.36
CA ALA A 248 7.17 -14.92 -8.45
C ALA A 248 6.10 -15.95 -8.82
N LEU A 249 5.58 -16.66 -7.81
CA LEU A 249 4.49 -17.63 -8.01
C LEU A 249 3.14 -16.90 -8.00
N GLY A 250 2.25 -17.30 -8.91
CA GLY A 250 0.85 -16.86 -8.96
C GLY A 250 0.54 -15.74 -9.96
N ALA A 251 -0.57 -15.91 -10.69
CA ALA A 251 -1.06 -14.98 -11.72
C ALA A 251 -1.24 -13.54 -11.21
N HIS A 252 -1.58 -13.36 -9.94
CA HIS A 252 -1.74 -12.04 -9.32
C HIS A 252 -0.42 -11.27 -9.19
N ASN A 253 0.72 -11.95 -9.02
CA ASN A 253 2.03 -11.31 -8.97
C ASN A 253 2.48 -10.85 -10.36
N GLU A 254 2.16 -11.64 -11.40
CA GLU A 254 2.36 -11.23 -12.79
C GLU A 254 1.50 -9.98 -13.09
N SER A 255 0.24 -9.95 -12.66
CA SER A 255 -0.61 -8.75 -12.79
C SER A 255 -0.06 -7.54 -12.02
N ASN A 256 0.47 -7.73 -10.80
CA ASN A 256 1.09 -6.64 -10.04
C ASN A 256 2.34 -6.10 -10.74
N ALA A 257 3.18 -6.97 -11.28
CA ALA A 257 4.38 -6.59 -12.05
C ALA A 257 4.00 -5.82 -13.32
N ALA A 258 2.97 -6.27 -14.05
CA ALA A 258 2.43 -5.57 -15.21
C ALA A 258 1.93 -4.16 -14.86
N VAL A 259 1.17 -4.00 -13.77
CA VAL A 259 0.70 -2.68 -13.32
C VAL A 259 1.85 -1.77 -12.91
N ALA A 260 2.87 -2.31 -12.24
CA ALA A 260 4.04 -1.55 -11.86
C ALA A 260 4.85 -1.09 -13.08
N ALA A 261 5.11 -1.97 -14.04
CA ALA A 261 5.80 -1.64 -15.28
C ALA A 261 5.04 -0.59 -16.10
N PHE A 262 3.71 -0.75 -16.25
CA PHE A 262 2.86 0.24 -16.89
C PHE A 262 2.97 1.62 -16.24
N SER A 263 3.11 1.65 -14.91
CA SER A 263 3.26 2.88 -14.13
C SER A 263 4.61 3.56 -14.37
N VAL A 264 5.70 2.78 -14.42
CA VAL A 264 7.03 3.30 -14.74
C VAL A 264 7.10 3.84 -16.18
N LEU A 265 6.52 3.11 -17.15
CA LEU A 265 6.50 3.53 -18.55
C LEU A 265 5.64 4.79 -18.76
N GLY A 266 4.50 4.90 -18.07
CA GLY A 266 3.61 6.06 -18.16
C GLY A 266 4.20 7.37 -17.63
N LEU A 267 5.34 7.30 -16.94
CA LEU A 267 6.00 8.45 -16.36
C LEU A 267 6.93 9.21 -17.25
N ASP A 268 7.37 8.59 -18.34
CA ASP A 268 8.27 9.23 -19.29
C ASP A 268 9.54 9.77 -18.59
N VAL A 269 10.09 8.96 -17.67
CA VAL A 269 11.31 9.27 -16.89
C VAL A 269 12.58 8.72 -17.56
N GLY A 270 12.51 8.38 -18.85
CA GLY A 270 13.62 7.78 -19.61
C GLY A 270 13.85 6.30 -19.29
N ILE A 271 12.85 5.60 -18.75
CA ILE A 271 12.88 4.15 -18.55
C ILE A 271 11.99 3.51 -19.62
N ASP A 272 12.56 2.61 -20.41
CA ASP A 272 11.89 1.87 -21.49
C ASP A 272 11.62 0.40 -21.13
N CYS A 273 10.99 -0.34 -22.05
CA CYS A 273 10.70 -1.75 -21.85
C CYS A 273 11.96 -2.60 -21.69
N GLU A 274 13.00 -2.35 -22.49
CA GLU A 274 14.24 -3.13 -22.45
C GLU A 274 14.90 -3.03 -21.07
N PHE A 275 14.94 -1.83 -20.50
CA PHE A 275 15.43 -1.64 -19.14
C PHE A 275 14.58 -2.40 -18.12
N ILE A 276 13.24 -2.29 -18.20
CA ILE A 276 12.36 -3.02 -17.27
C ILE A 276 12.58 -4.52 -17.38
N GLU A 277 12.58 -5.09 -18.59
CA GLU A 277 12.82 -6.52 -18.85
C GLU A 277 14.13 -7.00 -18.23
N SER A 278 15.20 -6.22 -18.36
CA SER A 278 16.51 -6.54 -17.76
C SER A 278 16.48 -6.65 -16.23
N THR A 279 15.49 -6.02 -15.57
CA THR A 279 15.34 -6.03 -14.10
C THR A 279 14.34 -7.06 -13.59
N VAL A 280 13.46 -7.60 -14.45
CA VAL A 280 12.38 -8.53 -14.05
C VAL A 280 12.92 -9.76 -13.31
N GLY A 281 14.04 -10.31 -13.77
CA GLY A 281 14.68 -11.49 -13.16
C GLY A 281 15.33 -11.23 -11.78
N ILE A 282 15.50 -9.96 -11.40
CA ILE A 282 16.02 -9.50 -10.11
C ILE A 282 14.87 -9.25 -9.12
N LEU A 283 13.64 -9.02 -9.60
CA LEU A 283 12.48 -8.80 -8.75
C LEU A 283 12.22 -10.04 -7.88
N SER A 284 12.46 -9.88 -6.58
CA SER A 284 12.15 -10.88 -5.57
C SER A 284 10.75 -10.65 -5.01
N ILE A 285 10.07 -11.74 -4.68
CA ILE A 285 8.84 -11.69 -3.91
C ILE A 285 9.12 -11.02 -2.57
N LEU A 286 8.25 -10.11 -2.13
CA LEU A 286 8.34 -9.55 -0.79
C LEU A 286 8.16 -10.66 0.25
N PRO A 287 8.84 -10.58 1.41
CA PRO A 287 8.60 -11.51 2.50
C PRO A 287 7.11 -11.64 2.82
N HIS A 288 6.68 -12.85 3.15
CA HIS A 288 5.31 -13.17 3.60
C HIS A 288 4.20 -13.05 2.53
N ARG A 289 4.54 -13.14 1.24
CA ARG A 289 3.57 -13.14 0.12
C ARG A 289 3.74 -14.38 -0.75
N MET A 290 3.04 -15.47 -0.46
CA MET A 290 3.25 -16.75 -1.14
C MET A 290 4.73 -17.15 -1.20
N GLN A 291 5.47 -16.84 -0.13
CA GLN A 291 6.91 -17.03 -0.05
C GLN A 291 7.22 -18.47 0.35
N VAL A 292 7.97 -19.20 -0.47
CA VAL A 292 8.54 -20.48 -0.03
C VAL A 292 9.60 -20.20 1.04
N VAL A 293 9.34 -20.62 2.28
CA VAL A 293 10.25 -20.44 3.42
C VAL A 293 11.31 -21.53 3.43
N CYS A 294 10.88 -22.78 3.29
CA CYS A 294 11.77 -23.94 3.19
C CYS A 294 11.02 -25.15 2.61
N THR A 295 11.78 -26.15 2.17
CA THR A 295 11.31 -27.52 2.01
C THR A 295 11.99 -28.35 3.08
N ASP A 296 11.23 -29.06 3.90
CA ASP A 296 11.79 -29.87 4.98
C ASP A 296 12.30 -31.24 4.49
N ALA A 297 12.90 -32.01 5.40
CA ALA A 297 13.46 -33.33 5.10
C ALA A 297 12.41 -34.35 4.65
N ASP A 298 11.13 -34.11 4.95
CA ASP A 298 10.00 -34.95 4.54
C ASP A 298 9.45 -34.54 3.16
N GLY A 299 10.09 -33.55 2.50
CA GLY A 299 9.71 -33.03 1.20
C GLY A 299 8.50 -32.09 1.23
N ILE A 300 8.11 -31.60 2.41
CA ILE A 300 6.99 -30.67 2.56
C ILE A 300 7.49 -29.25 2.30
N THR A 301 6.83 -28.56 1.37
CA THR A 301 7.13 -27.16 1.07
C THR A 301 6.30 -26.23 1.94
N TRP A 302 6.96 -25.41 2.74
CA TRP A 302 6.36 -24.44 3.64
C TRP A 302 6.24 -23.09 2.94
N VAL A 303 5.01 -22.60 2.79
CA VAL A 303 4.70 -21.33 2.13
C VAL A 303 4.12 -20.34 3.14
N ASP A 304 4.77 -19.19 3.29
CA ASP A 304 4.31 -18.08 4.12
C ASP A 304 3.55 -17.05 3.27
N ASP A 305 2.27 -16.93 3.56
CA ASP A 305 1.38 -15.90 3.02
C ASP A 305 0.69 -15.12 4.15
N SER A 306 1.40 -14.84 5.26
CA SER A 306 0.85 -14.14 6.43
C SER A 306 0.39 -12.70 6.15
N LYS A 307 0.68 -12.14 4.97
CA LYS A 307 0.07 -10.90 4.48
C LYS A 307 -1.36 -11.06 3.95
N ALA A 308 -1.87 -12.28 3.79
CA ALA A 308 -3.27 -12.54 3.48
C ALA A 308 -4.16 -12.31 4.71
N THR A 309 -4.39 -11.04 5.02
CA THR A 309 -5.15 -10.59 6.21
C THR A 309 -6.65 -10.37 5.96
N ASN A 310 -7.16 -10.84 4.82
CA ASN A 310 -8.58 -10.80 4.43
C ASN A 310 -8.91 -12.02 3.55
N ILE A 311 -10.20 -12.37 3.47
CA ILE A 311 -10.70 -13.57 2.75
C ILE A 311 -10.28 -13.56 1.28
N GLU A 312 -10.35 -12.41 0.61
CA GLU A 312 -10.03 -12.30 -0.80
C GLU A 312 -8.53 -12.54 -1.10
N SER A 313 -7.64 -12.10 -0.19
CA SER A 313 -6.21 -12.38 -0.30
C SER A 313 -5.94 -13.87 -0.20
N THR A 314 -6.56 -14.53 0.78
CA THR A 314 -6.46 -15.99 0.96
C THR A 314 -6.98 -16.72 -0.28
N LEU A 315 -8.15 -16.32 -0.80
CA LEU A 315 -8.71 -16.89 -2.03
C LEU A 315 -7.76 -16.75 -3.23
N THR A 316 -7.12 -15.58 -3.36
CA THR A 316 -6.15 -15.28 -4.42
C THR A 316 -4.88 -16.14 -4.29
N GLY A 317 -4.37 -16.31 -3.06
CA GLY A 317 -3.23 -17.17 -2.77
C GLY A 317 -3.53 -18.64 -3.08
N LEU A 318 -4.68 -19.15 -2.62
CA LEU A 318 -5.10 -20.53 -2.85
C LEU A 318 -5.30 -20.85 -4.34
N LYS A 319 -5.89 -19.94 -5.12
CA LYS A 319 -6.00 -20.07 -6.59
C LYS A 319 -4.64 -20.14 -7.30
N GLY A 320 -3.56 -19.70 -6.65
CA GLY A 320 -2.20 -19.80 -7.16
C GLY A 320 -1.63 -21.23 -7.16
N PHE A 321 -2.14 -22.10 -6.28
CA PHE A 321 -1.77 -23.50 -6.25
C PHE A 321 -2.56 -24.26 -7.33
N LYS A 322 -1.89 -24.62 -8.42
CA LYS A 322 -2.51 -25.35 -9.55
C LYS A 322 -2.82 -26.80 -9.19
N GLU A 323 -1.88 -27.71 -9.46
CA GLU A 323 -2.05 -29.15 -9.22
C GLU A 323 -1.58 -29.58 -7.82
N GLN A 324 -0.87 -28.69 -7.12
CA GLN A 324 -0.35 -28.93 -5.79
C GLN A 324 -1.45 -28.74 -4.74
N LYS A 325 -1.62 -29.72 -3.86
CA LYS A 325 -2.61 -29.66 -2.79
C LYS A 325 -1.92 -29.25 -1.48
N ALA A 326 -2.39 -28.17 -0.87
CA ALA A 326 -1.85 -27.67 0.39
C ALA A 326 -2.58 -28.22 1.62
N VAL A 327 -1.96 -28.11 2.80
CA VAL A 327 -2.68 -28.02 4.07
C VAL A 327 -2.73 -26.54 4.42
N VAL A 328 -3.93 -25.98 4.59
CA VAL A 328 -4.13 -24.53 4.70
C VAL A 328 -4.30 -24.12 6.16
N LEU A 329 -3.49 -23.18 6.64
CA LEU A 329 -3.61 -22.63 7.98
C LEU A 329 -4.45 -21.35 7.93
N LEU A 330 -5.58 -21.31 8.64
CA LEU A 330 -6.51 -20.16 8.68
C LEU A 330 -6.72 -19.69 10.12
N GLY A 331 -6.44 -18.42 10.42
CA GLY A 331 -6.59 -17.95 11.78
C GLY A 331 -6.33 -16.48 12.00
N GLY A 332 -6.40 -16.07 13.27
CA GLY A 332 -6.24 -14.68 13.70
C GLY A 332 -7.56 -14.02 14.09
N LEU A 333 -7.66 -12.71 13.90
CA LEU A 333 -8.84 -11.90 14.16
C LEU A 333 -9.58 -11.63 12.84
N ALA A 334 -10.78 -12.18 12.70
CA ALA A 334 -11.64 -11.93 11.55
C ALA A 334 -12.09 -10.46 11.51
N LYS A 335 -11.93 -9.83 10.33
CA LYS A 335 -12.36 -8.45 10.09
C LYS A 335 -13.79 -8.44 9.57
N ALA A 336 -14.72 -8.02 10.44
CA ALA A 336 -16.15 -7.76 10.23
C ALA A 336 -17.00 -8.90 9.59
N LEU A 337 -18.18 -9.09 10.17
CA LEU A 337 -19.29 -9.84 9.56
C LEU A 337 -19.91 -8.96 8.47
N ASN A 338 -20.30 -9.54 7.33
CA ASN A 338 -21.05 -8.79 6.31
C ASN A 338 -22.38 -8.30 6.90
N GLU A 339 -23.07 -7.35 6.24
CA GLU A 339 -24.43 -6.89 6.61
C GLU A 339 -25.46 -8.04 6.71
N GLN A 340 -25.11 -9.24 6.25
CA GLN A 340 -25.92 -10.46 6.25
C GLN A 340 -25.58 -11.45 7.40
N ASP A 341 -24.86 -11.03 8.45
CA ASP A 341 -24.44 -11.90 9.57
C ASP A 341 -23.60 -13.14 9.14
N THR A 342 -23.06 -13.15 7.93
CA THR A 342 -22.16 -14.20 7.45
C THR A 342 -20.72 -13.83 7.74
N SER A 343 -19.92 -14.85 8.06
CA SER A 343 -18.51 -14.68 8.41
C SER A 343 -17.61 -14.38 7.21
N GLY A 344 -18.13 -14.60 5.99
CA GLY A 344 -17.45 -14.42 4.71
C GLY A 344 -16.54 -15.59 4.34
N PHE A 345 -16.13 -16.42 5.31
CA PHE A 345 -15.27 -17.59 5.11
C PHE A 345 -15.94 -18.70 4.29
N GLU A 346 -17.27 -18.67 4.14
CA GLU A 346 -18.03 -19.57 3.26
C GLU A 346 -17.52 -19.51 1.81
N GLN A 347 -16.99 -18.36 1.38
CA GLN A 347 -16.42 -18.14 0.05
C GLN A 347 -15.16 -18.98 -0.21
N LEU A 348 -14.47 -19.44 0.84
CA LEU A 348 -13.26 -20.26 0.70
C LEU A 348 -13.58 -21.73 0.43
N ILE A 349 -14.79 -22.20 0.74
CA ILE A 349 -15.17 -23.63 0.71
C ILE A 349 -14.90 -24.24 -0.66
N ASP A 350 -15.28 -23.54 -1.72
CA ASP A 350 -15.14 -24.03 -3.09
C ASP A 350 -13.69 -24.22 -3.53
N VAL A 351 -12.75 -23.41 -3.02
CA VAL A 351 -11.34 -23.58 -3.33
C VAL A 351 -10.69 -24.57 -2.37
N LEU A 352 -11.04 -24.52 -1.10
CA LEU A 352 -10.50 -25.40 -0.06
C LEU A 352 -10.78 -26.88 -0.33
N LYS A 353 -11.92 -27.23 -0.94
CA LYS A 353 -12.27 -28.64 -1.25
C LYS A 353 -11.24 -29.36 -2.15
N HIS A 354 -10.37 -28.61 -2.83
CA HIS A 354 -9.32 -29.15 -3.69
C HIS A 354 -7.99 -29.40 -2.96
N HIS A 355 -7.89 -29.03 -1.68
CA HIS A 355 -6.68 -29.13 -0.85
C HIS A 355 -6.72 -30.33 0.12
N LYS A 356 -5.60 -30.63 0.78
CA LYS A 356 -5.44 -31.82 1.65
C LYS A 356 -6.18 -31.66 2.99
N GLY A 357 -6.26 -30.44 3.51
CA GLY A 357 -6.90 -30.16 4.79
C GLY A 357 -6.78 -28.71 5.21
N VAL A 358 -7.48 -28.35 6.29
CA VAL A 358 -7.47 -27.02 6.89
C VAL A 358 -7.15 -27.13 8.38
N VAL A 359 -6.26 -26.28 8.86
CA VAL A 359 -5.98 -26.12 10.29
C VAL A 359 -6.35 -24.71 10.70
N THR A 360 -7.35 -24.60 11.57
CA THR A 360 -7.87 -23.32 12.07
C THR A 360 -7.24 -22.95 13.40
N PHE A 361 -6.95 -21.68 13.65
CA PHE A 361 -6.31 -21.25 14.91
C PHE A 361 -6.62 -19.79 15.31
N GLY A 362 -6.22 -19.40 16.52
CA GLY A 362 -6.37 -18.04 17.02
C GLY A 362 -7.79 -17.65 17.42
N SER A 363 -8.02 -16.37 17.68
CA SER A 363 -9.28 -15.85 18.25
C SER A 363 -10.53 -16.19 17.43
N SER A 364 -10.40 -16.24 16.10
CA SER A 364 -11.50 -16.57 15.19
C SER A 364 -11.48 -18.03 14.71
N GLY A 365 -10.52 -18.85 15.13
CA GLY A 365 -10.34 -20.22 14.61
C GLY A 365 -11.58 -21.11 14.79
N ALA A 366 -12.23 -21.05 15.95
CA ALA A 366 -13.45 -21.82 16.21
C ALA A 366 -14.63 -21.40 15.31
N MET A 367 -14.77 -20.09 15.07
CA MET A 367 -15.80 -19.57 14.15
C MET A 367 -15.51 -20.00 12.72
N ILE A 368 -14.26 -19.87 12.26
CA ILE A 368 -13.84 -20.27 10.91
C ILE A 368 -14.12 -21.75 10.68
N GLN A 369 -13.71 -22.62 11.62
CA GLN A 369 -13.95 -24.05 11.53
C GLN A 369 -15.43 -24.37 11.40
N LYS A 370 -16.26 -23.79 12.28
CA LYS A 370 -17.70 -23.99 12.28
C LYS A 370 -18.31 -23.56 10.94
N THR A 371 -17.98 -22.36 10.46
CA THR A 371 -18.45 -21.86 9.16
C THR A 371 -18.13 -22.84 8.02
N LEU A 372 -16.88 -23.30 7.95
CA LEU A 372 -16.44 -24.17 6.87
C LEU A 372 -17.15 -25.55 6.93
N CYS A 373 -17.29 -26.11 8.14
CA CYS A 373 -17.97 -27.38 8.35
C CYS A 373 -19.47 -27.29 8.04
N ASP A 374 -20.16 -26.29 8.61
CA ASP A 374 -21.60 -26.07 8.39
C ASP A 374 -21.90 -25.72 6.92
N GLY A 375 -20.97 -25.06 6.23
CA GLY A 375 -21.02 -24.79 4.80
C GLY A 375 -20.68 -25.97 3.90
N GLY A 376 -20.40 -27.16 4.46
CA GLY A 376 -20.25 -28.40 3.71
C GLY A 376 -18.84 -28.76 3.26
N LEU A 377 -17.79 -28.16 3.85
CA LEU A 377 -16.41 -28.57 3.59
C LEU A 377 -16.16 -30.00 4.07
N ARG A 378 -15.76 -30.90 3.16
CA ARG A 378 -15.62 -32.35 3.44
C ARG A 378 -14.20 -32.82 3.73
N ILE A 379 -13.20 -31.98 3.46
CA ILE A 379 -11.80 -32.29 3.79
C ILE A 379 -11.56 -32.15 5.30
N PRO A 380 -10.52 -32.78 5.87
CA PRO A 380 -10.19 -32.62 7.28
C PRO A 380 -10.02 -31.15 7.65
N CYS A 381 -10.76 -30.70 8.67
CA CYS A 381 -10.73 -29.33 9.20
C CYS A 381 -10.54 -29.39 10.72
N VAL A 382 -9.33 -29.13 11.19
CA VAL A 382 -8.92 -29.31 12.59
C VAL A 382 -8.68 -27.95 13.25
N ARG A 383 -8.90 -27.84 14.56
CA ARG A 383 -8.63 -26.62 15.33
C ARG A 383 -7.38 -26.79 16.19
N ALA A 384 -6.48 -25.81 16.12
CA ALA A 384 -5.32 -25.65 16.97
C ALA A 384 -5.51 -24.47 17.93
N MET A 385 -4.81 -24.48 19.07
CA MET A 385 -4.83 -23.42 20.06
C MET A 385 -4.06 -22.18 19.59
N ASN A 386 -2.94 -22.39 18.91
CA ASN A 386 -2.05 -21.33 18.44
C ASN A 386 -1.38 -21.72 17.10
N LEU A 387 -0.59 -20.81 16.54
CA LEU A 387 0.09 -21.01 15.26
C LEU A 387 1.13 -22.15 15.31
N GLU A 388 1.84 -22.29 16.42
CA GLU A 388 2.86 -23.35 16.60
C GLU A 388 2.22 -24.74 16.54
N GLU A 389 1.13 -24.95 17.28
CA GLU A 389 0.36 -26.18 17.21
C GLU A 389 -0.26 -26.38 15.83
N ALA A 390 -0.72 -25.30 15.17
CA ALA A 390 -1.29 -25.39 13.83
C ALA A 390 -0.26 -25.90 12.81
N VAL A 391 1.00 -25.45 12.91
CA VAL A 391 2.12 -25.92 12.10
C VAL A 391 2.41 -27.41 12.37
N HIS A 392 2.40 -27.83 13.63
CA HIS A 392 2.59 -29.24 13.98
C HIS A 392 1.48 -30.16 13.44
N ILE A 393 0.21 -29.76 13.61
CA ILE A 393 -0.92 -30.50 13.06
C ILE A 393 -0.84 -30.54 11.53
N ALA A 394 -0.54 -29.41 10.89
CA ALA A 394 -0.41 -29.36 9.44
C ALA A 394 0.70 -30.28 8.92
N LYS A 395 1.83 -30.37 9.64
CA LYS A 395 2.90 -31.33 9.30
C LYS A 395 2.40 -32.77 9.34
N SER A 396 1.58 -33.15 10.31
CA SER A 396 1.01 -34.50 10.40
C SER A 396 -0.03 -34.82 9.31
N MET A 397 -0.64 -33.79 8.73
CA MET A 397 -1.64 -33.91 7.65
C MET A 397 -1.00 -33.85 6.25
N ALA A 398 0.19 -33.26 6.15
CA ALA A 398 0.91 -33.13 4.90
C ALA A 398 1.58 -34.45 4.51
N THR A 399 1.72 -34.65 3.20
CA THR A 399 2.47 -35.75 2.59
C THR A 399 3.45 -35.18 1.58
N TYR A 400 4.44 -35.96 1.16
CA TYR A 400 5.40 -35.56 0.12
C TYR A 400 4.70 -35.02 -1.14
N GLY A 401 5.17 -33.86 -1.64
CA GLY A 401 4.58 -33.12 -2.76
C GLY A 401 3.21 -32.51 -2.46
#